data_AF-A0A7S3ZG72-F1
#
_entry.id   AF-A0A7S3ZG72-F1
#
_cell.length_a   1.000
_cell.length_b   1.000
_cell.length_c   1.000
_cell.angle_alpha   90.00
_cell.angle_beta   90.00
_cell.angle_gamma   90.00
#
_symmetry.space_group_name_H-M   'P 1'
#
loop_
_entity.id
_entity.type
_entity.pdbx_description
1 polymer ?
#
loop_
_entity_poly.entity_id
_entity_poly.type
_entity_poly.pdbx_seq_one_letter_code
_entity_poly.pdbx_strand_id
1 'polypeptide(L)'
;RKKTIIDDIKTEGGRCGSILNVRAYWKNPKGIVLLRFKKPDSVQRCIDMMHGRWYARRQLRCYRWDGFTNYGFVEKTKEEREALEREARERLLNEEKKKDLVSV
;
A
#
# COMPACT_ATOMS: atom_id res chain seq x y z
N ARG A 1 -9.38 8.97 -24.44
CA ARG A 1 -9.21 9.84 -23.24
C ARG A 1 -8.93 8.95 -22.04
N LYS A 2 -7.70 8.92 -21.49
CA LYS A 2 -7.39 8.13 -20.28
C LYS A 2 -7.91 8.89 -19.05
N LYS A 3 -9.14 8.59 -18.63
CA LYS A 3 -9.58 8.95 -17.29
C LYS A 3 -8.99 7.92 -16.33
N THR A 4 -8.18 8.40 -15.40
CA THR A 4 -7.47 7.55 -14.44
C THR A 4 -8.34 7.41 -13.20
N ILE A 5 -8.29 6.26 -12.52
CA ILE A 5 -9.02 5.98 -11.26
C ILE A 5 -8.87 7.09 -10.20
N ILE A 6 -7.73 7.81 -10.24
CA ILE A 6 -7.41 8.93 -9.36
C ILE A 6 -8.37 10.11 -9.58
N ASP A 7 -8.72 10.38 -10.83
CA ASP A 7 -9.58 11.51 -11.21
C ASP A 7 -11.01 11.25 -10.73
N ASP A 8 -11.54 10.06 -10.99
CA ASP A 8 -12.86 9.63 -10.49
C ASP A 8 -12.92 9.66 -8.97
N ILE A 9 -11.92 9.10 -8.28
CA ILE A 9 -11.86 9.14 -6.81
C ILE A 9 -11.78 10.57 -6.27
N LYS A 10 -11.04 11.46 -6.96
CA LYS A 10 -10.92 12.86 -6.55
C LYS A 10 -12.23 13.62 -6.75
N THR A 11 -12.94 13.39 -7.85
CA THR A 11 -14.25 14.00 -8.12
C THR A 11 -15.30 13.51 -7.12
N GLU A 12 -15.40 12.19 -6.91
CA GLU A 12 -16.37 11.61 -5.99
C GLU A 12 -16.04 11.94 -4.53
N GLY A 13 -14.76 11.85 -4.14
CA GLY A 13 -14.29 12.27 -2.82
C GLY A 13 -14.50 13.76 -2.56
N GLY A 14 -14.39 14.60 -3.60
CA GLY A 14 -14.64 16.04 -3.52
C GLY A 14 -16.08 16.37 -3.12
N ARG A 15 -17.05 15.51 -3.45
CA ARG A 15 -18.45 15.66 -3.00
C ARG A 15 -18.61 15.43 -1.49
N CYS A 16 -17.73 14.64 -0.87
CA CYS A 16 -17.75 14.38 0.57
C CYS A 16 -17.09 15.50 1.39
N GLY A 17 -16.19 16.28 0.77
CA GLY A 17 -15.59 17.48 1.32
C GLY A 17 -14.23 17.84 0.74
N SER A 18 -13.58 18.83 1.35
CA SER A 18 -12.31 19.36 0.84
C SER A 18 -11.16 18.36 1.01
N ILE A 19 -10.61 17.93 -0.12
CA ILE A 19 -9.43 17.07 -0.21
C ILE A 19 -8.16 17.94 -0.08
N LEU A 20 -7.22 17.52 0.78
CA LEU A 20 -5.90 18.12 0.91
C LEU A 20 -4.89 17.48 -0.05
N ASN A 21 -4.88 16.15 -0.14
CA ASN A 21 -3.91 15.42 -0.94
C ASN A 21 -4.48 14.06 -1.40
N VAL A 22 -4.10 13.63 -2.61
CA VAL A 22 -4.43 12.33 -3.19
C VAL A 22 -3.13 11.68 -3.66
N ARG A 23 -2.85 10.46 -3.18
CA ARG A 23 -1.67 9.70 -3.57
C ARG A 23 -2.06 8.31 -4.02
N ALA A 24 -1.71 7.94 -5.25
CA ALA A 24 -1.96 6.61 -5.78
C ALA A 24 -0.67 5.79 -5.81
N TYR A 25 -0.75 4.56 -5.31
CA TYR A 25 0.35 3.62 -5.26
C TYR A 25 0.19 2.58 -6.36
N TRP A 26 0.62 2.94 -7.56
CA TRP A 26 0.60 2.09 -8.77
C TRP A 26 1.55 0.90 -8.68
N LYS A 27 2.63 1.02 -7.90
CA LYS A 27 3.58 -0.07 -7.60
C LYS A 27 2.99 -1.18 -6.74
N ASN A 28 1.86 -0.93 -6.08
CA ASN A 28 1.24 -1.89 -5.18
C ASN A 28 0.24 -2.75 -5.99
N PRO A 29 0.37 -4.10 -6.01
CA PRO A 29 -0.52 -4.97 -6.78
C PRO A 29 -2.00 -4.86 -6.39
N LYS A 30 -2.28 -4.33 -5.19
CA LYS A 30 -3.65 -4.05 -4.71
C LYS A 30 -4.24 -2.75 -5.25
N GLY A 31 -3.46 -1.87 -5.88
CA GLY A 31 -3.93 -0.61 -6.44
C GLY A 31 -4.45 0.37 -5.39
N ILE A 32 -3.64 0.66 -4.36
CA ILE A 32 -4.06 1.45 -3.20
C ILE A 32 -4.02 2.95 -3.52
N VAL A 33 -5.05 3.68 -3.07
CA VAL A 33 -5.13 5.13 -3.15
C VAL A 33 -5.32 5.71 -1.74
N LEU A 34 -4.46 6.64 -1.36
CA LEU A 34 -4.55 7.39 -0.12
C LEU A 34 -5.19 8.75 -0.39
N LEU A 35 -6.32 9.02 0.27
CA LEU A 35 -6.97 10.32 0.29
C LEU A 35 -6.79 10.98 1.65
N ARG A 36 -6.38 12.25 1.65
CA ARG A 36 -6.32 13.08 2.84
C ARG A 36 -7.35 14.20 2.74
N PHE A 37 -8.24 14.26 3.71
CA PHE A 37 -9.27 15.32 3.82
C PHE A 37 -8.86 16.38 4.84
N LYS A 38 -9.45 17.58 4.71
CA LYS A 38 -9.27 18.67 5.67
C LYS A 38 -10.03 18.45 6.98
N LYS A 39 -11.19 17.80 6.92
CA LYS A 39 -12.04 17.50 8.08
C LYS A 39 -12.19 15.99 8.28
N PRO A 40 -12.19 15.50 9.53
CA PRO A 40 -12.41 14.09 9.82
C PRO A 40 -13.81 13.60 9.42
N ASP A 41 -14.83 14.45 9.54
CA ASP A 41 -16.21 14.11 9.13
C ASP A 41 -16.32 13.75 7.64
N SER A 42 -15.54 14.42 6.79
CA SER A 42 -15.51 14.12 5.36
C SER A 42 -14.86 12.76 5.06
N VAL A 43 -13.93 12.30 5.92
CA VAL A 43 -13.32 10.97 5.80
C VAL A 43 -14.38 9.89 6.04
N GLN A 44 -15.14 10.02 7.13
CA GLN A 44 -16.16 9.03 7.48
C GLN A 44 -17.25 8.94 6.39
N ARG A 45 -17.79 10.08 5.97
CA ARG A 45 -18.76 10.13 4.86
C ARG A 45 -18.23 9.51 3.56
N CYS A 46 -16.96 9.75 3.24
CA CYS A 46 -16.34 9.17 2.05
C CYS A 46 -16.22 7.65 2.15
N ILE A 47 -15.89 7.11 3.34
CA ILE A 47 -15.86 5.67 3.58
C ILE A 47 -17.25 5.10 3.39
N ASP A 48 -18.27 5.66 4.03
CA ASP A 48 -19.64 5.14 3.96
C ASP A 48 -20.21 5.16 2.53
N MET A 49 -19.82 6.16 1.71
CA MET A 49 -20.28 6.29 0.33
C MET A 49 -19.49 5.45 -0.67
N MET A 50 -18.18 5.28 -0.47
CA MET A 50 -17.31 4.59 -1.44
C MET A 50 -17.05 3.12 -1.11
N HIS A 51 -17.17 2.73 0.16
CA HIS A 51 -16.98 1.34 0.58
C HIS A 51 -18.04 0.44 -0.06
N GLY A 52 -17.61 -0.63 -0.72
CA GLY A 52 -18.51 -1.58 -1.38
C GLY A 52 -18.93 -1.20 -2.80
N ARG A 53 -18.53 -0.03 -3.31
CA ARG A 53 -18.81 0.37 -4.70
C ARG A 53 -17.98 -0.46 -5.68
N TRP A 54 -18.54 -0.76 -6.85
CA TRP A 54 -17.85 -1.54 -7.88
C TRP A 54 -17.05 -0.64 -8.82
N TYR A 55 -15.81 -1.03 -9.11
CA TYR A 55 -14.93 -0.40 -10.08
C TYR A 55 -14.16 -1.47 -10.87
N ALA A 56 -14.28 -1.44 -12.20
CA ALA A 56 -13.58 -2.38 -13.10
C ALA A 56 -13.72 -3.86 -12.70
N ARG A 57 -14.95 -4.30 -12.38
CA ARG A 57 -15.28 -5.67 -11.92
C ARG A 57 -14.66 -6.07 -10.56
N ARG A 58 -14.14 -5.11 -9.80
CA ARG A 58 -13.65 -5.31 -8.42
C ARG A 58 -14.46 -4.43 -7.48
N GLN A 59 -14.66 -4.88 -6.25
CA GLN A 59 -15.26 -4.04 -5.21
C GLN A 59 -14.20 -3.17 -4.55
N LEU A 60 -14.52 -1.89 -4.36
CA LEU A 60 -13.69 -0.95 -3.62
C LEU A 60 -13.82 -1.21 -2.12
N ARG A 61 -12.69 -1.26 -1.43
CA ARG A 61 -12.62 -1.24 0.03
C ARG A 61 -12.04 0.10 0.46
N CYS A 62 -12.86 0.88 1.15
CA CYS A 62 -12.47 2.15 1.76
C CYS A 62 -12.49 2.00 3.27
N TYR A 63 -11.48 2.54 3.95
CA TYR A 63 -11.37 2.52 5.40
C TYR A 63 -10.50 3.69 5.86
N ARG A 64 -10.61 4.04 7.13
CA ARG A 64 -9.80 5.11 7.72
C ARG A 64 -8.37 4.60 7.89
N TRP A 65 -7.42 5.40 7.45
CA TRP A 65 -6.02 5.10 7.66
C TRP A 65 -5.65 5.22 9.16
N ASP A 66 -4.91 4.25 9.65
CA ASP A 66 -4.39 4.11 11.02
C ASP A 66 -3.20 5.03 11.32
N GLY A 67 -2.54 5.57 10.28
CA GLY A 67 -1.42 6.51 10.44
C GLY A 67 -0.04 5.85 10.47
N PHE A 68 0.04 4.53 10.66
CA PHE A 68 1.30 3.78 10.72
C PHE A 68 1.57 2.98 9.45
N THR A 69 0.51 2.46 8.80
CA THR A 69 0.66 1.60 7.62
C THR A 69 1.21 2.38 6.42
N ASN A 70 2.41 2.03 5.95
CA ASN A 70 3.02 2.64 4.76
C ASN A 70 2.59 1.91 3.48
N TYR A 71 1.50 2.34 2.85
CA TYR A 71 1.00 1.76 1.58
C TYR A 71 1.91 1.94 0.37
N GLY A 72 2.95 2.77 0.49
CA GLY A 72 3.99 2.90 -0.52
C GLY A 72 4.98 1.74 -0.53
N PHE A 73 5.04 0.98 0.56
CA PHE A 73 5.84 -0.22 0.67
C PHE A 73 4.91 -1.42 0.67
N VAL A 74 5.07 -2.32 -0.29
CA VAL A 74 4.37 -3.60 -0.26
C VAL A 74 5.04 -4.41 0.84
N GLU A 75 4.33 -4.69 1.93
CA GLU A 75 4.78 -5.70 2.88
C GLU A 75 5.02 -6.99 2.10
N LYS A 76 6.28 -7.44 2.11
CA LYS A 76 6.68 -8.72 1.53
C LYS A 76 5.75 -9.80 2.09
N THR A 77 5.23 -10.63 1.19
CA THR A 77 4.41 -11.78 1.56
C THR A 77 5.17 -12.66 2.56
N LYS A 78 4.49 -13.44 3.40
CA LYS A 78 5.14 -14.32 4.40
C LYS A 78 6.27 -15.15 3.78
N GLU A 79 6.02 -15.67 2.58
CA GLU A 79 6.98 -16.43 1.75
C GLU A 79 8.19 -15.60 1.31
N GLU A 80 7.99 -14.34 0.90
CA GLU A 80 9.09 -13.44 0.53
C GLU A 80 9.92 -13.01 1.73
N ARG A 81 9.32 -12.96 2.93
CA ARG A 81 10.02 -12.67 4.18
C ARG A 81 10.88 -13.86 4.62
N GLU A 82 10.32 -15.07 4.56
CA GLU A 82 11.05 -16.32 4.84
C GLU A 82 12.18 -16.58 3.83
N ALA A 83 11.95 -16.28 2.55
CA ALA A 83 13.00 -16.36 1.53
C ALA A 83 14.16 -15.41 1.83
N LEU A 84 13.85 -14.18 2.26
CA LEU A 84 14.87 -13.19 2.64
C LEU A 84 15.67 -13.61 3.88
N GLU A 85 14.99 -14.17 4.89
CA GLU A 85 15.66 -14.71 6.08
C GLU A 85 16.56 -15.91 5.75
N ARG A 86 16.12 -16.80 4.84
CA ARG A 86 16.93 -17.93 4.38
C ARG A 86 18.19 -17.45 3.66
N GLU A 87 18.04 -16.51 2.73
CA GLU A 87 19.18 -15.94 1.99
C GLU A 87 20.17 -15.22 2.92
N ALA A 88 19.67 -14.47 3.91
CA ALA A 88 20.51 -13.80 4.90
C ALA A 88 21.30 -14.81 5.76
N ARG A 89 20.66 -15.91 6.19
CA ARG A 89 21.33 -16.99 6.94
C ARG A 89 22.40 -17.68 6.10
N GLU A 90 22.12 -17.94 4.83
CA GLU A 90 23.08 -18.59 3.92
C GLU A 90 24.32 -17.73 3.68
N ARG A 91 24.17 -16.40 3.57
CA ARG A 91 25.32 -15.48 3.45
C ARG A 91 26.22 -15.51 4.68
N LEU A 92 25.64 -15.45 5.88
CA LEU A 92 26.41 -15.49 7.12
C LEU A 92 27.18 -16.82 7.24
N LEU A 93 26.52 -17.93 6.94
CA LEU A 93 27.15 -19.26 6.96
C LEU A 93 28.28 -19.37 5.92
N ASN A 94 28.10 -18.76 4.75
CA ASN A 94 29.13 -18.74 3.72
C ASN A 94 30.33 -17.85 4.10
N GLU A 95 30.10 -16.74 4.80
CA GLU A 95 31.15 -15.90 5.35
C GLU A 95 31.93 -16.59 6.47
N GLU A 96 31.26 -17.36 7.34
CA GLU A 96 31.91 -18.18 8.38
C GLU A 96 32.77 -19.27 7.75
N LYS A 97 32.22 -20.06 6.82
CA LYS A 97 32.99 -21.08 6.09
C LYS A 97 34.20 -20.51 5.34
N LYS A 98 34.09 -19.28 4.82
CA LYS A 98 35.22 -18.59 4.17
C LYS A 98 36.31 -18.21 5.17
N LYS A 99 35.96 -17.87 6.41
CA LYS A 99 36.94 -17.58 7.46
C LYS A 99 37.68 -18.84 7.90
N ASP A 100 36.96 -19.96 8.04
CA ASP A 100 37.56 -21.25 8.38
C ASP A 100 38.50 -21.78 7.28
N LEU A 101 38.22 -21.47 6.01
CA LEU A 101 39.08 -21.84 4.86
C LEU A 101 40.33 -20.95 4.72
N VAL A 102 40.30 -19.74 5.26
CA VAL A 102 41.42 -18.77 5.18
C VAL A 102 42.34 -18.88 6.40
N SER A 103 41.94 -19.60 7.45
CA SER A 103 42.75 -19.83 8.66
C SER A 103 43.60 -21.11 8.63
N VAL A 104 43.77 -21.75 7.46
CA VAL A 104 44.67 -22.91 7.26
C VAL A 104 45.88 -22.51 6.42
#